data_AF-A0A2V9UU34-F1
#
_entry.id   AF-A0A2V9UU34-F1
#
_cell.length_a   1.000
_cell.length_b   1.000
_cell.length_c   1.000
_cell.angle_alpha   90.00
_cell.angle_beta   90.00
_cell.angle_gamma   90.00
#
_symmetry.space_group_name_H-M   'P 1'
#
loop_
_entity.id
_entity.type
_entity.pdbx_description
1 polymer ?
#
loop_
_entity_poly.entity_id
_entity_poly.type
_entity_poly.pdbx_seq_one_letter_code
_entity_poly.pdbx_strand_id
1 'polypeptide(L)'
;MFCNQKRAPFALLFLILFLAACKSLNPLCGTARPKPLLTSLAPNPVAFSQVQQGLLLTVTGSKFYSNSVILWNGAVLPTTVVSGTELQATITTTQISAPGTAQIAVHTPANLSGDLGCDSGGDSPDVTFTVT
;
A
#
# COMPACT_ATOMS: atom_id res chain seq x y z
N MET A 1 -15.19 12.21 -20.37
CA MET A 1 -15.70 11.54 -21.60
C MET A 1 -15.89 10.08 -21.26
N PHE A 2 -17.16 9.68 -21.08
CA PHE A 2 -17.57 8.38 -20.58
C PHE A 2 -17.45 7.33 -21.70
N CYS A 3 -16.83 6.17 -21.41
CA CYS A 3 -17.00 5.00 -22.27
C CYS A 3 -18.38 4.40 -21.97
N ASN A 4 -19.35 4.73 -22.82
CA ASN A 4 -20.74 4.31 -22.74
C ASN A 4 -20.90 2.94 -23.43
N GLN A 5 -21.08 1.90 -22.62
CA GLN A 5 -21.37 0.54 -23.02
C GLN A 5 -22.70 0.46 -23.80
N LYS A 6 -22.67 0.50 -25.14
CA LYS A 6 -23.85 0.22 -25.98
C LYS A 6 -23.86 -1.24 -26.45
N ARG A 7 -24.97 -1.90 -26.08
CA ARG A 7 -25.36 -3.29 -26.29
C ARG A 7 -25.18 -3.75 -27.73
N ALA A 8 -24.57 -4.93 -27.90
CA ALA A 8 -24.51 -5.65 -29.16
C ALA A 8 -25.87 -6.27 -29.53
N PRO A 9 -26.24 -6.32 -30.83
CA PRO A 9 -27.12 -7.35 -31.35
C PRO A 9 -26.35 -8.25 -32.32
N PHE A 10 -26.23 -9.52 -31.93
CA PHE A 10 -26.45 -10.70 -32.76
C PHE A 10 -26.20 -10.57 -34.27
N ALA A 11 -25.01 -10.96 -34.74
CA ALA A 11 -24.83 -11.48 -36.10
C ALA A 11 -23.84 -12.65 -36.04
N LEU A 12 -24.34 -13.81 -36.45
CA LEU A 12 -23.69 -15.12 -36.42
C LEU A 12 -22.33 -15.13 -37.13
N LEU A 13 -21.46 -16.02 -36.62
CA LEU A 13 -20.42 -16.74 -37.38
C LEU A 13 -19.03 -16.09 -37.53
N PHE A 14 -18.34 -15.78 -36.43
CA PHE A 14 -16.86 -15.92 -36.42
C PHE A 14 -16.36 -16.41 -35.06
N LEU A 15 -16.05 -17.71 -35.08
CA LEU A 15 -15.21 -18.51 -34.21
C LEU A 15 -14.15 -17.72 -33.40
N ILE A 16 -14.41 -17.57 -32.09
CA ILE A 16 -13.47 -17.64 -30.95
C ILE A 16 -12.01 -17.19 -31.25
N LEU A 17 -11.69 -15.91 -31.05
CA LEU A 17 -10.40 -15.44 -30.51
C LEU A 17 -10.48 -13.94 -30.13
N PHE A 18 -9.81 -13.57 -29.03
CA PHE A 18 -9.67 -12.22 -28.42
C PHE A 18 -10.64 -11.84 -27.29
N LEU A 19 -10.47 -12.59 -26.20
CA LEU A 19 -10.22 -12.14 -24.82
C LEU A 19 -10.56 -10.70 -24.43
N ALA A 20 -11.26 -10.59 -23.30
CA ALA A 20 -11.37 -9.40 -22.48
C ALA A 20 -10.00 -8.77 -22.17
N ALA A 21 -9.71 -7.57 -22.69
CA ALA A 21 -8.75 -6.63 -22.11
C ALA A 21 -8.84 -5.24 -22.76
N CYS A 22 -9.89 -4.47 -22.47
CA CYS A 22 -9.76 -3.01 -22.53
C CYS A 22 -9.16 -2.52 -21.20
N LYS A 23 -7.89 -2.85 -20.96
CA LYS A 23 -7.00 -2.07 -20.08
C LYS A 23 -5.96 -1.49 -21.01
N SER A 24 -6.14 -0.23 -21.40
CA SER A 24 -5.31 0.49 -22.35
C SER A 24 -3.82 0.28 -22.06
N LEU A 25 -3.07 -0.24 -23.05
CA LEU A 25 -1.61 -0.25 -23.05
C LEU A 25 -1.11 1.18 -23.26
N ASN A 26 -1.20 2.02 -22.23
CA ASN A 26 -0.48 3.30 -22.25
C ASN A 26 1.02 2.98 -22.09
N PRO A 27 1.87 3.19 -23.11
CA PRO A 27 3.28 2.79 -23.07
C PRO A 27 4.08 3.53 -21.97
N LEU A 28 3.55 4.64 -21.46
CA LEU A 28 4.14 5.37 -20.34
C LEU A 28 3.99 4.63 -18.99
N CYS A 29 3.15 3.61 -18.90
CA CYS A 29 2.91 2.85 -17.67
C CYS A 29 4.00 1.82 -17.35
N GLY A 30 5.02 1.65 -18.21
CA GLY A 30 6.11 0.70 -17.96
C GLY A 30 6.92 0.99 -16.69
N THR A 31 6.87 2.23 -16.18
CA THR A 31 7.56 2.62 -14.93
C THR A 31 6.60 2.76 -13.75
N ALA A 32 5.30 2.53 -13.94
CA ALA A 32 4.26 2.78 -12.94
C ALA A 32 4.50 1.95 -11.66
N ARG A 33 4.39 2.59 -10.49
CA ARG A 33 4.48 1.89 -9.20
C ARG A 33 3.10 1.42 -8.76
N PRO A 34 2.89 0.12 -8.55
CA PRO A 34 1.63 -0.36 -8.02
C PRO A 34 1.42 0.10 -6.57
N LYS A 35 0.15 0.15 -6.14
CA LYS A 35 -0.19 0.43 -4.73
C LYS A 35 0.48 -0.58 -3.79
N PRO A 36 1.04 -0.13 -2.65
CA PRO A 36 1.66 -1.01 -1.68
C PRO A 36 0.61 -1.89 -0.98
N LEU A 37 1.04 -3.04 -0.49
CA LEU A 37 0.21 -3.91 0.34
C LEU A 37 0.95 -4.20 1.64
N LEU A 38 0.33 -3.83 2.75
CA LEU A 38 0.76 -4.20 4.09
C LEU A 38 0.03 -5.50 4.46
N THR A 39 0.76 -6.54 4.88
CA THR A 39 0.19 -7.85 5.23
C THR A 39 0.25 -8.15 6.72
N SER A 40 1.34 -7.78 7.39
CA SER A 40 1.51 -8.08 8.81
C SER A 40 2.43 -7.09 9.52
N LEU A 41 2.27 -7.04 10.84
CA LEU A 41 3.04 -6.24 11.78
C LEU A 41 3.65 -7.19 12.81
N ALA A 42 4.94 -7.05 13.10
CA ALA A 42 5.62 -7.85 14.10
C ALA A 42 6.55 -6.97 14.95
N PRO A 43 6.45 -7.03 16.29
CA PRO A 43 5.44 -7.74 17.08
C PRO A 43 4.07 -7.01 17.09
N ASN A 44 2.96 -7.74 17.16
CA ASN A 44 1.59 -7.22 17.36
C ASN A 44 0.67 -8.38 17.84
N PRO A 45 0.03 -8.31 19.02
CA PRO A 45 0.00 -7.19 19.97
C PRO A 45 1.30 -7.04 20.77
N VAL A 46 1.46 -5.90 21.45
CA VAL A 46 2.61 -5.60 22.32
C VAL A 46 2.17 -5.04 23.67
N ALA A 47 2.99 -5.23 24.71
CA ALA A 47 2.77 -4.58 25.99
C ALA A 47 3.28 -3.13 25.97
N PHE A 48 2.60 -2.22 26.68
CA PHE A 48 3.03 -0.82 26.78
C PHE A 48 4.46 -0.67 27.32
N SER A 49 4.90 -1.57 28.20
CA SER A 49 6.27 -1.63 28.72
C SER A 49 7.34 -1.83 27.63
N GLN A 50 7.01 -2.50 26.53
CA GLN A 50 7.91 -2.69 25.39
C GLN A 50 8.04 -1.40 24.57
N VAL A 51 6.94 -0.65 24.43
CA VAL A 51 6.95 0.67 23.77
C VAL A 51 7.78 1.67 24.56
N GLN A 52 7.72 1.62 25.90
CA GLN A 52 8.54 2.45 26.79
C GLN A 52 10.05 2.22 26.63
N GLN A 53 10.45 1.05 26.13
CA GLN A 53 11.86 0.71 25.88
C GLN A 53 12.32 1.08 24.45
N GLY A 54 11.42 1.57 23.59
CA GLY A 54 11.70 1.79 22.17
C GLY A 54 11.52 0.50 21.38
N LEU A 55 10.29 0.27 20.92
CA LEU A 55 9.93 -0.94 20.19
C LEU A 55 10.37 -0.85 18.73
N LEU A 56 11.14 -1.83 18.25
CA LEU A 56 11.36 -2.02 16.82
C LEU A 56 10.16 -2.76 16.21
N LEU A 57 9.44 -2.07 15.32
CA LEU A 57 8.33 -2.61 14.56
C LEU A 57 8.82 -3.02 13.16
N THR A 58 8.63 -4.29 12.82
CA THR A 58 8.78 -4.81 11.46
C THR A 58 7.42 -4.83 10.76
N VAL A 59 7.35 -4.20 9.60
CA VAL A 59 6.18 -4.14 8.73
C VAL A 59 6.48 -4.97 7.49
N THR A 60 5.72 -6.05 7.31
CA THR A 60 5.88 -6.97 6.19
C THR A 60 4.75 -6.77 5.18
N GLY A 61 5.10 -6.87 3.90
CA GLY A 61 4.15 -6.68 2.81
C GLY A 61 4.76 -6.86 1.44
N SER A 62 4.30 -6.10 0.47
CA SER A 62 4.82 -6.11 -0.90
C SER A 62 4.72 -4.75 -1.57
N LYS A 63 5.52 -4.57 -2.63
CA LYS A 63 5.59 -3.36 -3.46
C LYS A 63 6.04 -2.14 -2.67
N PHE A 64 6.94 -2.37 -1.71
CA PHE A 64 7.65 -1.30 -1.05
C PHE A 64 8.82 -0.85 -1.93
N TYR A 65 9.09 0.45 -1.89
CA TYR A 65 10.18 1.09 -2.60
C TYR A 65 11.08 1.80 -1.60
N SER A 66 12.26 2.23 -2.04
CA SER A 66 13.27 2.88 -1.18
C SER A 66 12.80 4.17 -0.50
N ASN A 67 11.71 4.78 -0.98
CA ASN A 67 11.08 5.96 -0.41
C ASN A 67 9.67 5.69 0.15
N SER A 68 9.30 4.42 0.36
CA SER A 68 8.09 4.07 1.09
C SER A 68 8.23 4.44 2.56
N VAL A 69 7.15 4.94 3.16
CA VAL A 69 7.12 5.37 4.56
C VAL A 69 5.94 4.72 5.28
N ILE A 70 6.12 4.41 6.56
CA ILE A 70 5.06 3.94 7.44
C ILE A 70 4.23 5.16 7.90
N LEU A 71 2.92 5.03 7.85
CA LEU A 71 1.96 5.97 8.39
C LEU A 71 1.40 5.42 9.70
N TRP A 72 1.41 6.25 10.75
CA TRP A 72 0.87 5.98 12.07
C TRP A 72 -0.31 6.92 12.33
N ASN A 73 -1.54 6.39 12.31
CA ASN A 73 -2.75 7.20 12.35
C ASN A 73 -2.74 8.34 11.30
N GLY A 74 -2.17 8.06 10.12
CA GLY A 74 -1.98 9.03 9.03
C GLY A 74 -0.75 9.94 9.14
N ALA A 75 -0.02 9.94 10.26
CA ALA A 75 1.22 10.71 10.42
C ALA A 75 2.45 9.90 9.96
N VAL A 76 3.39 10.54 9.27
CA VAL A 76 4.60 9.86 8.80
C VAL A 76 5.50 9.47 9.97
N LEU A 77 5.94 8.20 9.98
CA LEU A 77 6.99 7.72 10.88
C LEU A 77 8.33 7.61 10.16
N PRO A 78 9.45 7.94 10.85
CA PRO A 78 10.78 7.60 10.38
C PRO A 78 10.87 6.10 10.07
N THR A 79 11.12 5.77 8.81
CA THR A 79 11.04 4.41 8.29
C THR A 79 12.36 4.03 7.63
N THR A 80 12.86 2.86 7.97
CA THR A 80 13.99 2.21 7.31
C THR A 80 13.45 1.17 6.34
N VAL A 81 13.73 1.32 5.05
CA VAL A 81 13.36 0.34 4.03
C VAL A 81 14.42 -0.75 4.00
N VAL A 82 14.05 -1.97 4.39
CA VAL A 82 14.96 -3.13 4.37
C VAL A 82 14.93 -3.79 2.99
N SER A 83 13.73 -4.00 2.46
CA SER A 83 13.51 -4.62 1.15
C SER A 83 12.17 -4.21 0.55
N GLY A 84 11.87 -4.69 -0.67
CA GLY A 84 10.57 -4.48 -1.31
C GLY A 84 9.38 -5.14 -0.59
N THR A 85 9.65 -5.89 0.48
CA THR A 85 8.65 -6.61 1.28
C THR A 85 8.78 -6.36 2.78
N GLU A 86 9.75 -5.56 3.23
CA GLU A 86 10.01 -5.32 4.65
C GLU A 86 10.43 -3.88 4.92
N LEU A 87 9.74 -3.24 5.87
CA LEU A 87 10.07 -1.93 6.43
C LEU A 87 10.25 -2.07 7.94
N GLN A 88 11.05 -1.18 8.52
CA GLN A 88 11.25 -1.10 9.96
C GLN A 88 11.04 0.32 10.45
N ALA A 89 10.45 0.47 11.63
CA ALA A 89 10.35 1.76 12.33
C ALA A 89 10.45 1.55 13.84
N THR A 90 10.93 2.55 14.56
CA THR A 90 10.96 2.54 16.03
C THR A 90 9.74 3.27 16.56
N ILE A 91 8.95 2.59 17.39
CA ILE A 91 7.80 3.14 18.10
C ILE A 91 8.19 3.43 19.54
N THR A 92 7.90 4.63 20.00
CA THR A 92 8.22 5.11 21.35
C THR A 92 6.98 5.72 22.00
N THR A 93 7.12 6.21 23.23
CA THR A 93 6.04 6.87 23.96
C THR A 93 5.57 8.18 23.32
N THR A 94 6.31 8.74 22.36
CA THR A 94 5.85 9.91 21.59
C THR A 94 4.70 9.57 20.64
N GLN A 95 4.60 8.31 20.19
CA GLN A 95 3.51 7.82 19.35
C GLN A 95 2.32 7.32 20.19
N ILE A 96 2.59 6.76 21.37
CA ILE A 96 1.61 6.10 22.23
C ILE A 96 1.90 6.45 23.68
N SER A 97 1.02 7.24 24.31
CA SER A 97 1.17 7.64 25.71
C SER A 97 0.48 6.70 26.71
N ALA A 98 -0.38 5.79 26.24
CA ALA A 98 -1.12 4.82 27.05
C ALA A 98 -1.53 3.61 26.18
N PRO A 99 -1.86 2.44 26.79
CA PRO A 99 -2.42 1.30 26.06
C PRO A 99 -3.60 1.69 25.17
N GLY A 100 -3.70 1.06 24.00
CA GLY A 100 -4.68 1.42 22.99
C GLY A 100 -4.35 0.83 21.62
N THR A 101 -5.02 1.32 20.59
CA THR A 101 -4.81 0.88 19.21
C THR A 101 -4.36 2.03 18.32
N ALA A 102 -3.66 1.69 17.24
CA ALA A 102 -3.30 2.61 16.18
C ALA A 102 -3.51 1.96 14.81
N GLN A 103 -3.81 2.78 13.81
CA GLN A 103 -3.88 2.34 12.42
C GLN A 103 -2.53 2.54 11.75
N ILE A 104 -2.04 1.47 11.12
CA ILE A 104 -0.77 1.46 10.40
C ILE A 104 -1.04 1.24 8.93
N ALA A 105 -0.48 2.12 8.10
CA ALA A 105 -0.43 1.93 6.65
C ALA A 105 0.99 2.15 6.14
N VAL A 106 1.23 1.78 4.89
CA VAL A 106 2.45 2.13 4.16
C VAL A 106 2.07 3.04 3.01
N HIS A 107 2.72 4.19 2.93
CA HIS A 107 2.65 5.10 1.79
C HIS A 107 3.84 4.86 0.86
N THR A 108 3.55 4.63 -0.42
CA THR A 108 4.56 4.64 -1.49
C THR A 108 4.33 5.88 -2.35
N PRO A 109 5.29 6.82 -2.44
CA PRO A 109 5.13 8.02 -3.25
C PRO A 109 4.90 7.72 -4.73
N ALA A 110 4.10 8.57 -5.36
CA ALA A 110 3.87 8.53 -6.78
C ALA A 110 5.15 8.77 -7.58
N ASN A 111 5.29 8.04 -8.69
CA ASN A 111 6.47 8.14 -9.56
C ASN A 111 6.12 8.62 -10.97
N LEU A 112 4.84 8.73 -11.30
CA LEU A 112 4.36 9.29 -12.56
C LEU A 112 3.72 10.65 -12.27
N SER A 113 3.83 11.56 -13.24
CA SER A 113 3.13 12.85 -13.22
C SER A 113 1.79 12.73 -13.96
N GLY A 114 0.69 12.96 -13.24
CA GLY A 114 -0.66 13.05 -13.82
C GLY A 114 -1.45 11.73 -13.86
N ASP A 115 -2.72 11.83 -14.25
CA ASP A 115 -3.62 10.67 -14.42
C ASP A 115 -3.40 10.04 -15.80
N LEU A 116 -2.47 9.09 -15.85
CA LEU A 116 -2.16 8.30 -17.04
C LEU A 116 -2.98 7.00 -17.12
N GLY A 117 -3.97 6.82 -16.23
CA GLY A 117 -4.79 5.62 -16.14
C GLY A 117 -4.07 4.39 -15.53
N CYS A 118 -2.98 4.60 -14.79
CA CYS A 118 -2.15 3.56 -14.20
C CYS A 118 -1.81 3.85 -12.73
N ASP A 119 -1.63 2.80 -11.92
CA ASP A 119 -1.25 2.95 -10.51
C ASP A 119 0.09 3.69 -10.39
N SER A 120 0.15 4.70 -9.53
CA SER A 120 1.35 5.51 -9.31
C SER A 120 1.56 5.69 -7.81
N GLY A 121 1.80 4.59 -7.09
CA GLY A 121 1.92 4.58 -5.63
C GLY A 121 0.58 4.78 -4.92
N GLY A 122 0.64 5.32 -3.70
CA GLY A 122 -0.49 5.52 -2.80
C GLY A 122 -0.31 4.78 -1.47
N ASP A 123 -1.40 4.69 -0.72
CA ASP A 123 -1.43 4.04 0.59
C ASP A 123 -1.88 2.59 0.50
N SER A 124 -1.36 1.75 1.40
CA SER A 124 -1.88 0.40 1.63
C SER A 124 -3.20 0.46 2.41
N PRO A 125 -3.96 -0.65 2.48
CA PRO A 125 -4.97 -0.81 3.52
C PRO A 125 -4.35 -0.65 4.92
N ASP A 126 -5.14 -0.13 5.85
CA ASP A 126 -4.75 -0.01 7.24
C ASP A 126 -4.75 -1.37 7.94
N VAL A 127 -3.77 -1.61 8.81
CA VAL A 127 -3.74 -2.72 9.76
C VAL A 127 -3.68 -2.16 11.17
N THR A 128 -4.51 -2.73 12.04
CA THR A 128 -4.59 -2.32 13.44
C THR A 128 -3.41 -2.87 14.24
N PHE A 129 -2.67 -1.97 14.85
CA PHE A 129 -1.65 -2.26 15.86
C PHE A 129 -2.24 -2.10 17.26
N THR A 130 -2.00 -3.07 18.13
CA THR A 130 -2.61 -3.11 19.48
C THR A 130 -1.54 -3.10 20.56
N VAL A 131 -1.71 -2.18 21.51
CA VAL A 131 -0.90 -2.06 22.72
C VAL A 131 -1.76 -2.35 23.93
N THR A 132 -1.34 -3.31 24.74
CA THR A 132 -2.01 -3.73 25.98
C THR A 132 -1.27 -3.24 27.22
#